data_AF-A0A8S4QQH7-F1
#
_entry.id   AF-A0A8S4QQH7-F1
#
_cell.length_a   1.000
_cell.length_b   1.000
_cell.length_c   1.000
_cell.angle_alpha   90.00
_cell.angle_beta   90.00
_cell.angle_gamma   90.00
#
_symmetry.space_group_name_H-M   'P 1'
#
loop_
_entity.id
_entity.type
_entity.pdbx_description
1 polymer ?
#
loop_
_entity_poly.entity_id
_entity_poly.type
_entity_poly.pdbx_seq_one_letter_code
_entity_poly.pdbx_strand_id
1 'polypeptide(L)'
;MEFKFTPKNGNQGVDIVQRAALKWAGHICRREVGRWSRVILDWQPRTGHRSIGRPPARWSDDIVKAVGKNWMQLTSNRPRWRANEEALVQQWTEIG
;
A
#
# COMPACT_ATOMS: atom_id res chain seq x y z
N MET A 1 20.33 7.37 13.57
CA MET A 1 20.02 5.93 13.69
C MET A 1 19.45 5.47 12.37
N GLU A 2 20.28 4.87 11.51
CA GLU A 2 19.82 4.20 10.30
C GLU A 2 19.63 2.72 10.63
N PHE A 3 18.38 2.30 10.75
CA PHE A 3 18.06 0.88 10.88
C PHE A 3 18.24 0.22 9.50
N LYS A 4 19.37 -0.47 9.30
CA LYS A 4 19.58 -1.30 8.12
C LYS A 4 18.91 -2.66 8.35
N PHE A 5 17.76 -2.86 7.71
CA PHE A 5 17.03 -4.13 7.71
C PHE A 5 17.71 -5.14 6.78
N THR A 6 18.11 -6.29 7.30
CA THR A 6 18.54 -7.45 6.53
C THR A 6 17.40 -8.47 6.48
N PRO A 7 16.77 -8.70 5.32
CA PRO A 7 15.66 -9.63 5.20
C PRO A 7 16.13 -11.08 5.44
N LYS A 8 15.46 -11.80 6.35
CA LYS A 8 15.75 -13.22 6.61
C LYS A 8 15.16 -14.11 5.50
N ASN A 9 15.92 -15.14 5.16
CA ASN A 9 15.73 -16.05 4.03
C ASN A 9 14.34 -16.71 4.05
N GLY A 10 13.44 -16.27 3.18
CA GLY A 10 12.11 -16.88 3.01
C GLY A 10 11.30 -16.29 1.85
N ASN A 11 11.23 -14.95 1.72
CA ASN A 11 10.34 -14.30 0.73
C ASN A 11 10.85 -12.95 0.20
N GLN A 12 12.13 -12.90 -0.20
CA GLN A 12 12.82 -11.68 -0.66
C GLN A 12 12.07 -10.94 -1.80
N GLY A 13 11.46 -11.69 -2.73
CA GLY A 13 10.74 -11.09 -3.86
C GLY A 13 9.46 -10.35 -3.46
N VAL A 14 8.75 -10.85 -2.45
CA VAL A 14 7.48 -10.28 -2.00
C VAL A 14 7.70 -8.96 -1.27
N ASP A 15 8.77 -8.87 -0.48
CA ASP A 15 9.19 -7.64 0.19
C ASP A 15 9.45 -6.51 -0.82
N ILE A 16 10.22 -6.80 -1.88
CA ILE A 16 10.59 -5.80 -2.90
C ILE A 16 9.34 -5.24 -3.59
N VAL A 17 8.41 -6.11 -3.99
CA VAL A 17 7.18 -5.72 -4.68
C VAL A 17 6.29 -4.86 -3.76
N GLN A 18 6.15 -5.25 -2.49
CA GLN A 18 5.32 -4.50 -1.54
C GLN A 18 5.90 -3.13 -1.18
N ARG A 19 7.23 -3.04 -0.97
CA ARG A 19 7.89 -1.74 -0.78
C ARG A 19 7.72 -0.84 -2.00
N ALA A 20 7.84 -1.39 -3.20
CA ALA A 20 7.64 -0.62 -4.43
C ALA A 20 6.19 -0.09 -4.51
N ALA A 21 5.21 -0.93 -4.18
CA ALA A 21 3.79 -0.56 -4.18
C ALA A 21 3.48 0.57 -3.17
N LEU A 22 3.97 0.48 -1.93
CA LEU A 22 3.75 1.53 -0.92
C LEU A 22 4.47 2.83 -1.26
N LYS A 23 5.71 2.76 -1.76
CA LYS A 23 6.45 3.95 -2.20
C LYS A 23 5.72 4.67 -3.34
N TRP A 24 5.20 3.91 -4.30
CA TRP A 24 4.42 4.43 -5.41
C TRP A 24 3.11 5.06 -4.93
N ALA A 25 2.37 4.39 -4.06
CA ALA A 25 1.12 4.88 -3.49
C ALA A 25 1.32 6.21 -2.72
N GLY A 26 2.32 6.24 -1.82
CA GLY A 26 2.68 7.46 -1.12
C GLY A 26 3.11 8.59 -2.06
N HIS A 27 3.88 8.26 -3.11
CA HIS A 27 4.31 9.24 -4.09
C HIS A 27 3.13 9.87 -4.82
N ILE A 28 2.18 9.08 -5.31
CA ILE A 28 1.00 9.61 -6.03
C ILE A 28 0.07 10.36 -5.08
N CYS A 29 -0.13 9.88 -3.85
CA CYS A 29 -1.02 10.58 -2.91
C CYS A 29 -0.52 11.98 -2.51
N ARG A 30 0.77 12.27 -2.69
CA ARG A 30 1.37 13.59 -2.44
C ARG A 30 1.43 14.47 -3.69
N ARG A 31 1.04 13.95 -4.85
CA ARG A 31 1.02 14.71 -6.11
C ARG A 31 -0.28 15.50 -6.21
N GLU A 32 -0.22 16.60 -6.96
CA GLU A 32 -1.35 17.50 -7.19
C GLU A 32 -2.59 16.77 -7.74
N VAL A 33 -3.76 17.20 -7.27
CA VAL A 33 -5.07 16.71 -7.68
C VAL A 33 -5.31 17.09 -9.15
N GLY A 34 -5.75 16.13 -9.98
CA GLY A 34 -6.05 16.36 -11.41
C GLY A 34 -5.14 15.62 -12.39
N ARG A 35 -4.04 15.01 -11.93
CA ARG A 35 -3.28 14.07 -12.77
C ARG A 35 -3.98 12.72 -12.83
N TRP A 36 -3.96 12.10 -14.02
CA TRP A 36 -4.48 10.75 -14.27
C TRP A 36 -4.05 9.72 -13.22
N SER A 37 -2.82 9.83 -12.70
CA SER A 37 -2.29 8.95 -11.65
C SER A 37 -3.13 8.98 -10.37
N ARG A 38 -3.60 10.17 -9.96
CA ARG A 38 -4.47 10.34 -8.79
C ARG A 38 -5.88 9.86 -9.08
N VAL A 39 -6.39 10.15 -10.28
CA VAL A 39 -7.70 9.69 -10.74
C VAL A 39 -7.77 8.17 -10.73
N ILE A 40 -6.75 7.47 -11.20
CA ILE A 40 -6.68 6.00 -11.21
C ILE A 40 -6.66 5.43 -9.78
N LEU A 41 -5.96 6.08 -8.84
CA LEU A 41 -6.00 5.68 -7.42
C LEU A 41 -7.38 5.82 -6.81
N ASP A 42 -8.03 6.96 -7.04
CA ASP A 42 -9.36 7.27 -6.50
C ASP A 42 -10.48 6.58 -7.29
N TRP A 43 -10.15 5.95 -8.42
CA TRP A 43 -11.12 5.34 -9.33
C TRP A 43 -11.75 4.10 -8.70
N GLN A 44 -12.98 4.27 -8.22
CA GLN A 44 -13.90 3.17 -7.96
C GLN A 44 -14.83 2.98 -9.16
N PRO A 45 -14.94 1.76 -9.74
CA PRO A 45 -15.98 1.48 -10.70
C PRO A 45 -17.34 1.65 -10.02
N ARG A 46 -18.12 2.64 -10.46
CA ARG A 46 -19.36 3.10 -9.80
C ARG A 46 -20.63 2.38 -10.25
N THR A 47 -20.55 1.27 -10.97
CA THR A 47 -21.75 0.76 -11.67
C THR A 47 -21.83 -0.77 -11.72
N GLY A 48 -22.94 -1.28 -11.20
CA GLY A 48 -23.45 -2.65 -11.42
C GLY A 48 -23.58 -3.50 -10.14
N HIS A 49 -24.78 -4.03 -9.88
CA HIS A 49 -24.94 -5.20 -9.01
C HIS A 49 -24.23 -6.38 -9.67
N ARG A 50 -23.28 -7.00 -8.98
CA ARG A 50 -22.51 -8.15 -9.48
C ARG A 50 -22.77 -9.37 -8.61
N SER A 51 -22.71 -10.54 -9.22
CA SER A 51 -23.03 -11.83 -8.59
C SER A 51 -22.29 -12.05 -7.27
N ILE A 52 -23.00 -12.62 -6.30
CA ILE A 52 -22.49 -13.00 -4.97
C ILE A 52 -21.38 -14.06 -5.16
N GLY A 53 -20.14 -13.68 -4.85
CA GLY A 53 -18.94 -14.51 -4.96
C GLY A 53 -17.77 -13.88 -4.18
N ARG A 54 -16.54 -14.37 -4.37
CA ARG A 54 -15.36 -13.81 -3.68
C ARG A 54 -15.22 -12.31 -4.00
N PRO A 55 -15.18 -11.42 -3.00
CA PRO A 55 -14.96 -10.00 -3.24
C PRO A 55 -13.66 -9.81 -4.03
N PRO A 56 -13.64 -8.90 -5.03
CA PRO A 56 -12.40 -8.59 -5.73
C PRO A 56 -11.40 -8.03 -4.74
N ALA A 57 -10.27 -8.72 -4.56
CA ALA A 57 -9.13 -8.17 -3.82
C ALA A 57 -8.58 -6.99 -4.62
N ARG A 58 -8.78 -5.78 -4.11
CA ARG A 58 -8.19 -4.59 -4.70
C ARG A 58 -6.77 -4.45 -4.17
N TRP A 59 -5.86 -3.97 -5.00
CA TRP A 59 -4.49 -3.65 -4.57
C TRP A 59 -4.47 -2.70 -3.34
N SER A 60 -5.46 -1.80 -3.24
CA SER A 60 -5.62 -0.90 -2.09
C SER A 60 -6.02 -1.62 -0.80
N ASP A 61 -6.62 -2.81 -0.89
CA ASP A 61 -7.09 -3.55 0.28
C ASP A 61 -5.90 -4.03 1.13
N ASP A 62 -4.76 -4.35 0.50
CA ASP A 62 -3.52 -4.68 1.21
C ASP A 62 -2.98 -3.47 1.99
N ILE A 63 -3.07 -2.28 1.39
CA ILE A 63 -2.70 -1.02 2.04
C ILE A 63 -3.67 -0.69 3.18
N VAL A 64 -4.98 -0.88 2.97
CA VAL A 64 -6.00 -0.66 4.00
C VAL A 64 -5.85 -1.65 5.15
N LYS A 65 -5.53 -2.92 4.86
CA LYS A 65 -5.31 -3.95 5.87
C LYS A 65 -4.17 -3.59 6.82
N ALA A 66 -3.16 -2.91 6.32
CA ALA A 66 -1.95 -2.68 7.10
C ALA A 66 -1.74 -1.23 7.57
N VAL A 67 -2.25 -0.23 6.86
CA VAL A 67 -2.17 1.20 7.24
C VAL A 67 -3.52 1.75 7.73
N GLY A 68 -4.62 1.05 7.44
CA GLY A 68 -5.97 1.47 7.78
C GLY A 68 -6.66 2.27 6.67
N LYS A 69 -7.96 2.51 6.84
CA LYS A 69 -8.81 3.18 5.82
C LYS A 69 -8.38 4.62 5.50
N ASN A 70 -7.70 5.29 6.43
CA ASN A 70 -7.23 6.68 6.26
C ASN A 70 -5.82 6.77 5.66
N TRP A 71 -5.33 5.69 5.03
CA TRP A 71 -3.97 5.61 4.48
C TRP A 71 -3.62 6.78 3.54
N MET A 72 -4.58 7.23 2.71
CA MET A 72 -4.38 8.37 1.80
C MET A 72 -4.02 9.67 2.53
N GLN A 73 -4.63 9.94 3.68
CA GLN A 73 -4.31 11.11 4.51
C GLN A 73 -2.98 10.92 5.24
N LEU A 74 -2.68 9.69 5.67
CA LEU A 74 -1.43 9.35 6.34
C LEU A 74 -0.21 9.51 5.44
N THR A 75 -0.37 9.41 4.11
CA THR A 75 0.74 9.63 3.16
C THR A 75 1.36 11.03 3.24
N SER A 76 0.61 12.04 3.70
CA SER A 76 1.13 13.41 3.88
C SER A 76 2.18 13.47 5.00
N ASN A 77 2.05 12.64 6.03
CA ASN A 77 3.02 12.53 7.11
C ASN A 77 4.14 11.55 6.71
N ARG A 78 5.25 12.07 6.15
CA ARG A 78 6.37 11.27 5.67
C ARG A 78 6.99 10.34 6.74
N PRO A 79 7.29 10.80 7.97
CA PRO A 79 7.80 9.91 9.01
C PRO A 79 6.86 8.75 9.32
N ARG A 80 5.56 9.04 9.49
CA ARG A 80 4.56 8.03 9.82
C ARG A 80 4.33 7.05 8.67
N TRP A 81 4.37 7.54 7.43
CA TRP A 81 4.26 6.71 6.23
C TRP A 81 5.43 5.72 6.12
N ARG A 82 6.68 6.15 6.36
CA ARG A 82 7.85 5.26 6.36
C ARG A 82 7.79 4.20 7.45
N ALA A 83 7.35 4.56 8.66
CA ALA A 83 7.19 3.60 9.76
C ALA A 83 6.15 2.51 9.41
N ASN A 84 5.06 2.89 8.75
CA ASN A 84 4.06 1.93 8.27
C ASN A 84 4.59 1.05 7.14
N GLU A 85 5.44 1.58 6.25
CA GLU A 85 6.12 0.78 5.20
C GLU A 85 6.99 -0.32 5.81
N GLU A 86 7.77 0.01 6.84
CA GLU A 86 8.66 -0.93 7.53
C GLU A 86 7.89 -1.99 8.33
N ALA A 87 6.83 -1.58 9.04
CA ALA A 87 5.97 -2.49 9.78
C ALA A 87 5.19 -3.46 8.87
N LEU A 88 4.72 -2.99 7.71
CA LEU A 88 4.08 -3.84 6.70
C LEU A 88 5.01 -4.96 6.27
N VAL A 89 6.20 -4.56 5.82
CA VAL A 89 7.19 -5.49 5.29
C VAL A 89 7.50 -6.59 6.29
N GLN A 90 7.67 -6.22 7.56
CA GLN A 90 7.89 -7.18 8.65
C GLN A 90 6.75 -8.19 8.77
N GLN A 91 5.50 -7.71 8.82
CA GLN A 91 4.31 -8.57 8.88
C GLN A 91 4.25 -9.55 7.70
N TRP A 92 4.54 -9.10 6.48
CA TRP A 92 4.50 -9.95 5.28
C TRP A 92 5.67 -10.94 5.22
N THR A 93 6.84 -10.59 5.75
CA THR A 93 7.97 -11.52 5.90
C THR A 93 7.78 -12.54 7.01
N GLU A 94 6.90 -12.28 7.98
CA GLU A 94 6.58 -13.20 9.08
C GLU A 94 5.45 -14.18 8.72
N ILE A 95 4.55 -13.80 7.81
CA ILE A 95 3.38 -14.59 7.39
C ILE A 95 3.70 -15.60 6.28
N GLY A 96 4.80 -15.41 5.53
CA GLY A 96 5.17 -16.25 4.38
C GLY A 96 6.35 -17.16 4.65
#